data_AF-X0SX00-F1
#
_entry.id   AF-X0SX00-F1
#
_cell.length_a   1.000
_cell.length_b   1.000
_cell.length_c   1.000
_cell.angle_alpha   90.00
_cell.angle_beta   90.00
_cell.angle_gamma   90.00
#
_symmetry.space_group_name_H-M   'P 1'
#
loop_
_entity.id
_entity.type
_entity.pdbx_description
1 polymer ?
#
loop_
_entity_poly.entity_id
_entity_poly.type
_entity_poly.pdbx_seq_one_letter_code
_entity_poly.pdbx_strand_id
1 'polypeptide(L)'
;MKKNKNLYLTIIVVLIISGLLGFSYYLNNKGVEASNLPKDALRDPVIREAYEYVVENPEFLDYIPCYCNCYRLGHKNIKDCFVSKFKSDGNVVFDHHGAG
;
A
#
# COMPACT_ATOMS: atom_id res chain seq x y z
N MET A 1 -7.30 42.93 -27.57
CA MET A 1 -6.15 42.13 -27.11
C MET A 1 -6.00 40.89 -28.00
N LYS A 2 -4.92 40.74 -28.78
CA LYS A 2 -4.70 39.55 -29.64
C LYS A 2 -4.18 38.40 -28.79
N LYS A 3 -4.92 37.30 -28.70
CA LYS A 3 -4.50 36.06 -28.02
C LYS A 3 -3.24 35.49 -28.70
N ASN A 4 -2.17 35.30 -27.93
CA ASN A 4 -0.93 34.67 -28.41
C ASN A 4 -1.11 33.15 -28.45
N LYS A 5 -1.19 32.56 -29.65
CA LYS A 5 -1.37 31.12 -29.83
C LYS A 5 -0.23 30.30 -29.20
N ASN A 6 0.98 30.86 -29.13
CA ASN A 6 2.12 30.18 -28.52
C ASN A 6 1.94 30.05 -27.00
N LEU A 7 1.34 31.05 -26.34
CA LEU A 7 1.06 31.01 -24.90
C LEU A 7 0.09 29.87 -24.55
N TYR A 8 -0.95 29.67 -25.36
CA TYR A 8 -1.89 28.56 -25.18
C TYR A 8 -1.22 27.20 -25.38
N LEU A 9 -0.34 27.09 -26.37
CA LEU A 9 0.40 25.86 -26.63
C LEU A 9 1.30 25.48 -25.45
N THR A 10 2.00 26.45 -24.87
CA THR A 10 2.87 26.21 -23.70
C THR A 10 2.07 25.75 -22.49
N ILE A 11 0.91 26.36 -22.22
CA ILE A 11 0.04 25.98 -21.10
C ILE A 11 -0.47 24.55 -21.26
N ILE A 12 -0.90 24.17 -22.47
CA ILE A 12 -1.38 22.80 -22.75
C ILE A 12 -0.26 21.78 -22.51
N VAL A 13 0.95 22.05 -23.00
CA VAL A 13 2.10 21.15 -22.82
C VAL A 13 2.44 20.98 -21.34
N VAL A 14 2.45 22.06 -20.56
CA VAL A 14 2.74 22.00 -19.12
C VAL A 14 1.70 21.17 -18.37
N LEU A 15 0.41 21.33 -18.68
CA LEU A 15 -0.66 20.55 -18.05
C LEU A 15 -0.58 19.06 -18.39
N ILE A 16 -0.21 18.73 -19.64
CA ILE A 16 -0.01 17.33 -20.06
C ILE A 16 1.19 16.72 -19.31
N ILE A 17 2.30 17.43 -19.22
CA ILE A 17 3.50 16.95 -18.50
C ILE A 17 3.20 16.77 -17.02
N SER A 18 2.52 17.71 -16.37
CA SER A 18 2.14 17.56 -14.96
C SER A 18 1.20 16.39 -14.72
N GLY A 19 0.24 16.16 -15.64
CA GLY A 19 -0.67 15.04 -15.57
C GLY A 19 0.03 13.69 -15.72
N LEU A 20 0.98 13.57 -16.66
CA LEU A 20 1.78 12.37 -16.88
C LEU A 20 2.65 12.03 -15.66
N LEU A 21 3.32 13.02 -15.08
CA LEU A 21 4.14 12.82 -13.88
C LEU A 21 3.28 12.41 -12.68
N GLY A 22 2.14 13.08 -12.46
CA GLY A 22 1.20 12.74 -11.38
C GLY A 22 0.60 11.35 -11.54
N PHE A 23 0.25 10.95 -12.76
CA PHE A 23 -0.28 9.61 -13.04
C PHE A 23 0.79 8.54 -12.80
N SER A 24 2.01 8.69 -13.33
CA SER A 24 3.09 7.73 -13.08
C SER A 24 3.38 7.57 -11.59
N TYR A 25 3.35 8.65 -10.82
CA TYR A 25 3.50 8.60 -9.37
C TYR A 25 2.35 7.84 -8.70
N TYR A 26 1.10 8.07 -9.11
CA TYR A 26 -0.08 7.37 -8.60
C TYR A 26 -0.01 5.85 -8.86
N LEU A 27 0.45 5.41 -10.03
CA LEU A 27 0.54 4.00 -10.35
C LEU A 27 1.63 3.30 -9.54
N ASN A 28 2.76 3.97 -9.33
CA ASN A 28 3.87 3.42 -8.55
C ASN A 28 3.59 3.38 -7.04
N ASN A 29 2.70 4.24 -6.54
CA ASN A 29 2.35 4.30 -5.12
C ASN A 29 0.91 3.83 -4.85
N LYS A 30 0.30 3.08 -5.77
CA LYS A 30 -1.02 2.52 -5.51
C LYS A 30 -0.88 1.46 -4.42
N GLY A 31 -1.38 1.76 -3.23
CA GLY A 31 -1.39 0.85 -2.09
C GLY A 31 -2.22 -0.41 -2.34
N VAL A 32 -2.32 -1.27 -1.32
CA VAL A 32 -3.08 -2.52 -1.38
C VAL A 32 -4.56 -2.24 -1.65
N GLU A 33 -5.13 -2.88 -2.67
CA GLU A 33 -6.57 -2.79 -2.89
C GLU A 33 -7.33 -3.48 -1.74
N ALA A 34 -8.31 -2.78 -1.15
CA ALA A 34 -9.12 -3.29 -0.06
C ALA A 34 -9.84 -4.62 -0.37
N SER A 35 -10.09 -4.91 -1.65
CA SER A 35 -10.65 -6.18 -2.13
C SER A 35 -9.76 -7.40 -1.83
N ASN A 36 -8.45 -7.18 -1.67
CA ASN A 36 -7.47 -8.24 -1.42
C ASN A 36 -7.21 -8.46 0.07
N LEU A 37 -7.73 -7.59 0.95
CA LEU A 37 -7.57 -7.70 2.39
C LEU A 37 -8.51 -8.75 3.00
N PRO A 38 -8.15 -9.33 4.16
CA PRO A 38 -9.06 -10.14 4.96
C PRO A 38 -10.37 -9.40 5.27
N LYS A 39 -11.52 -10.09 5.16
CA LYS A 39 -12.85 -9.46 5.32
C LYS A 39 -13.11 -8.93 6.74
N ASP A 40 -12.52 -9.58 7.73
CA ASP A 40 -12.48 -9.17 9.13
C ASP A 40 -11.69 -7.87 9.32
N ALA A 41 -10.58 -7.68 8.58
CA ALA A 41 -9.81 -6.43 8.62
C ALA A 41 -10.61 -5.22 8.09
N LEU A 42 -11.58 -5.43 7.20
CA LEU A 42 -12.41 -4.35 6.64
C LEU A 42 -13.45 -3.79 7.62
N ARG A 43 -13.66 -4.43 8.77
CA ARG A 43 -14.65 -4.01 9.76
C ARG A 43 -14.21 -2.81 10.58
N ASP A 44 -12.91 -2.63 10.73
CA ASP A 44 -12.31 -1.54 11.49
C ASP A 44 -11.31 -0.79 10.59
N PRO A 45 -11.52 0.50 10.31
CA PRO A 45 -10.58 1.30 9.53
C PRO A 45 -9.15 1.27 10.05
N VAL A 46 -8.94 1.17 11.37
CA VAL A 46 -7.62 1.11 12.00
C VAL A 46 -6.93 -0.21 11.70
N ILE A 47 -7.68 -1.32 11.76
CA ILE A 47 -7.15 -2.64 11.40
C ILE A 47 -6.81 -2.65 9.92
N ARG A 48 -7.71 -2.17 9.05
CA ARG A 48 -7.44 -2.06 7.62
C ARG A 48 -6.15 -1.28 7.32
N GLU A 49 -5.97 -0.13 7.94
CA GLU A 49 -4.76 0.69 7.80
C GLU A 49 -3.50 -0.05 8.28
N ALA A 50 -3.59 -0.83 9.36
CA ALA A 50 -2.47 -1.65 9.81
C ALA A 50 -2.07 -2.71 8.78
N TYR A 51 -3.03 -3.36 8.11
CA TYR A 51 -2.73 -4.29 7.02
C TYR A 51 -2.07 -3.60 5.82
N GLU A 52 -2.55 -2.41 5.44
CA GLU A 52 -1.96 -1.60 4.37
C GLU A 52 -0.51 -1.22 4.71
N TYR A 53 -0.28 -0.74 5.94
CA TYR A 53 1.05 -0.32 6.42
C TYR A 53 2.07 -1.46 6.36
N VAL A 54 1.66 -2.69 6.72
CA VAL A 54 2.55 -3.85 6.72
C VAL A 54 3.05 -4.20 5.32
N VAL A 55 2.20 -4.03 4.29
CA VAL A 55 2.59 -4.28 2.91
C VAL A 55 3.49 -3.18 2.35
N GLU A 56 3.30 -1.94 2.81
CA GLU A 56 4.13 -0.81 2.39
C GLU A 56 5.50 -0.79 3.07
N ASN A 57 5.62 -1.32 4.30
CA ASN A 57 6.83 -1.22 5.12
C ASN A 57 7.35 -2.59 5.64
N PRO A 58 7.39 -3.67 4.84
CA PRO A 58 7.60 -5.03 5.35
C PRO A 58 9.00 -5.23 5.96
N GLU A 59 10.04 -4.62 5.38
CA GLU A 59 11.42 -4.81 5.86
C GLU A 59 11.65 -4.19 7.24
N PHE A 60 11.06 -3.02 7.51
CA PHE A 60 11.18 -2.37 8.81
C PHE A 60 10.53 -3.23 9.91
N LEU A 61 9.38 -3.82 9.59
CA LEU A 61 8.61 -4.64 10.52
C LEU A 61 9.26 -5.99 10.84
N ASP A 62 10.25 -6.43 10.06
CA ASP A 62 11.02 -7.63 10.40
C ASP A 62 11.81 -7.48 11.70
N TYR A 63 12.18 -6.25 12.05
CA TYR A 63 12.96 -5.91 13.24
C TYR A 63 12.09 -5.61 14.46
N ILE A 64 10.76 -5.54 14.30
CA ILE A 64 9.85 -5.25 15.40
C ILE A 64 9.33 -6.58 15.98
N PRO A 65 9.77 -6.97 17.19
CA PRO A 65 9.28 -8.18 17.84
C PRO A 65 7.78 -8.08 18.14
N CYS A 66 7.11 -9.22 18.09
CA CYS A 66 5.72 -9.36 18.52
C CYS A 66 5.68 -9.94 19.94
N TYR A 67 4.84 -9.36 20.80
CA TYR A 67 4.72 -9.74 22.20
C TYR A 67 3.43 -10.51 22.52
N CYS A 68 2.67 -10.90 21.50
CA CYS A 68 1.43 -11.67 21.63
C CYS A 68 1.67 -13.14 22.06
N ASN A 69 2.93 -13.58 22.16
CA ASN A 69 3.30 -14.94 22.55
C ASN A 69 2.77 -16.05 21.61
N CYS A 70 2.49 -15.70 20.34
CA CYS A 70 1.94 -16.59 19.31
C CYS A 70 3.01 -17.33 18.48
N TYR A 71 4.28 -17.36 18.91
CA TYR A 71 5.40 -17.92 18.14
C TYR A 71 5.22 -19.38 17.71
N ARG A 72 4.41 -20.16 18.44
CA ARG A 72 4.08 -21.55 18.08
C ARG A 72 3.23 -21.67 16.81
N LEU A 73 2.59 -20.60 16.39
CA LEU A 73 1.86 -20.48 15.13
C LEU A 73 2.77 -20.10 13.95
N GLY A 74 4.06 -19.88 14.21
CA GLY A 74 5.05 -19.51 13.20
C GLY A 74 5.32 -18.02 13.07
N HIS A 75 4.67 -17.17 13.87
CA HIS A 75 4.88 -15.72 13.88
C HIS A 75 6.14 -15.33 14.64
N LYS A 76 7.07 -14.62 13.99
CA LYS A 76 8.39 -14.24 14.54
C LYS A 76 8.48 -12.76 14.87
N ASN A 77 7.74 -11.92 14.15
CA ASN A 77 7.72 -10.47 14.30
C ASN A 77 6.31 -9.94 14.03
N ILE A 78 6.11 -8.63 14.18
CA ILE A 78 4.79 -8.02 14.03
C ILE A 78 4.24 -8.18 12.59
N LYS A 79 5.09 -8.26 11.57
CA LYS A 79 4.67 -8.48 10.18
C LYS A 79 3.93 -9.79 10.01
N ASP A 80 4.41 -10.85 10.65
CA ASP A 80 3.83 -12.19 10.53
C ASP A 80 2.39 -12.26 11.08
N CYS A 81 1.98 -11.32 11.95
CA CYS A 81 0.58 -11.20 12.40
C CYS A 81 -0.40 -10.85 11.27
N PHE A 82 0.08 -10.18 10.22
CA PHE A 82 -0.75 -9.66 9.13
C PHE A 82 -0.48 -10.37 7.81
N VAL A 83 0.74 -10.86 7.58
CA VAL A 83 1.15 -11.48 6.31
C VAL A 83 1.72 -12.86 6.54
N SER A 84 1.06 -13.85 5.95
CA SER A 84 1.57 -15.23 5.90
C SER A 84 2.68 -15.38 4.85
N LYS A 85 2.53 -14.75 3.68
CA LYS A 85 3.50 -14.87 2.58
C LYS A 85 3.44 -13.72 1.58
N PHE A 86 4.60 -13.17 1.21
CA PHE A 86 4.76 -12.42 -0.03
C PHE A 86 5.10 -13.39 -1.17
N LYS A 87 4.29 -13.41 -2.23
CA LYS A 87 4.53 -14.26 -3.41
C LYS A 87 5.43 -13.53 -4.41
N SER A 88 6.10 -14.31 -5.26
CA SER A 88 7.01 -13.79 -6.30
C SER A 88 6.30 -13.03 -7.42
N ASP A 89 4.98 -13.21 -7.56
CA ASP A 89 4.14 -12.50 -8.52
C ASP A 89 3.61 -11.16 -8.00
N GLY A 90 4.05 -10.74 -6.81
CA GLY A 90 3.61 -9.50 -6.14
C GLY A 90 2.33 -9.66 -5.30
N ASN A 91 1.68 -10.83 -5.31
CA ASN A 91 0.51 -11.06 -4.47
C ASN A 91 0.90 -11.32 -3.00
N VAL A 92 0.06 -10.85 -2.08
CA VAL A 92 0.22 -11.06 -0.65
C VAL A 92 -0.80 -12.09 -0.16
N VAL A 93 -0.34 -13.09 0.59
CA VAL A 93 -1.21 -13.98 1.36
C VAL A 93 -1.27 -13.42 2.77
N PHE A 94 -2.43 -12.89 3.12
CA PHE A 94 -2.66 -12.32 4.44
C PHE A 94 -2.90 -13.40 5.48
N ASP A 95 -2.44 -13.13 6.70
CA ASP A 95 -2.89 -13.82 7.90
C ASP A 95 -4.14 -13.10 8.42
N HIS A 96 -5.00 -13.78 9.17
CA HIS A 96 -6.19 -13.18 9.78
C HIS A 96 -5.92 -12.70 11.21
N HIS A 97 -4.84 -13.15 11.83
CA HIS A 97 -4.55 -12.93 13.25
C HIS A 97 -4.49 -11.46 13.65
N GLY A 98 -3.95 -10.59 12.78
CA GLY A 98 -3.88 -9.15 12.99
C GLY A 98 -5.23 -8.45 12.99
N ALA A 99 -6.33 -9.14 12.64
CA ALA A 99 -7.68 -8.60 12.71
C ALA A 99 -8.39 -8.85 14.06
N GLY A 100 -7.75 -9.57 14.99
CA GLY A 100 -8.28 -9.90 16.32
C GLY A 100 -8.76 -11.33 16.47
#